data_AF-A0A920QU73-F1
#
_entry.id   AF-A0A920QU73-F1
#
_cell.length_a   1.000
_cell.length_b   1.000
_cell.length_c   1.000
_cell.angle_alpha   90.00
_cell.angle_beta   90.00
_cell.angle_gamma   90.00
#
_symmetry.space_group_name_H-M   'P 1'
#
loop_
_entity.id
_entity.type
_entity.pdbx_description
1 polymer ?
#
loop_
_entity_poly.entity_id
_entity_poly.type
_entity_poly.pdbx_seq_one_letter_code
_entity_poly.pdbx_strand_id
1 'polypeptide(L)'
;MLVVFVHFVIVSDYAMSLIAGWKDSILPRYIRLSLSKTFWAFANNLIRTRKGGGYSQYIGCPFSGLQARYCWVSAFYGLTIYSHFYDFWYGRLEVESSILRYLMFESYSVIFWTNVLFSFFIPFALMVWNPIRKTAWGPPLAGLSALIGGFLFSIRIFVGSFNAGDLYALAYSKVPPPVSPISGMSSWF
;
A
#
# COMPACT_ATOMS: atom_id res chain seq x y z
N MET A 1 12.04 -11.36 -11.81
CA MET A 1 12.62 -11.41 -10.45
C MET A 1 13.17 -10.05 -10.00
N LEU A 2 13.93 -9.34 -10.84
CA LEU A 2 14.47 -8.00 -10.52
C LEU A 2 13.40 -6.98 -10.08
N VAL A 3 12.27 -6.87 -10.77
CA VAL A 3 11.20 -5.91 -10.43
C VAL A 3 10.62 -6.15 -9.03
N VAL A 4 10.40 -7.41 -8.67
CA VAL A 4 9.86 -7.80 -7.36
C VAL A 4 10.86 -7.47 -6.27
N PHE A 5 12.13 -7.79 -6.50
CA PHE A 5 13.23 -7.48 -5.58
C PHE A 5 13.39 -5.98 -5.35
N VAL A 6 13.44 -5.16 -6.41
CA VAL A 6 13.58 -3.70 -6.31
C VAL A 6 12.44 -3.10 -5.49
N HIS A 7 11.20 -3.52 -5.73
CA HIS A 7 10.07 -3.01 -4.96
C HIS A 7 10.10 -3.49 -3.51
N PHE A 8 10.56 -4.70 -3.24
CA PHE A 8 10.76 -5.18 -1.87
C PHE A 8 11.77 -4.32 -1.11
N VAL A 9 12.92 -4.02 -1.72
CA VAL A 9 13.96 -3.15 -1.13
C VAL A 9 13.43 -1.73 -0.91
N ILE A 10 12.70 -1.16 -1.87
CA ILE A 10 12.09 0.17 -1.72
C ILE A 10 11.10 0.19 -0.53
N VAL A 11 10.33 -0.87 -0.34
CA VAL A 11 9.42 -0.97 0.81
C VAL A 11 10.16 -1.06 2.12
N SER A 12 11.17 -1.93 2.21
CA SER A 12 11.89 -2.12 3.46
C SER A 12 12.56 -0.84 3.92
N ASP A 13 13.20 -0.15 2.98
CA ASP A 13 14.02 1.03 3.29
C ASP A 13 13.22 2.32 3.40
N TYR A 14 12.09 2.46 2.70
CA TYR A 14 11.31 3.71 2.68
C TYR A 14 9.93 3.61 3.32
N ALA A 15 9.49 2.44 3.78
CA ALA A 15 8.21 2.31 4.50
C ALA A 15 8.43 1.73 5.90
N MET A 16 9.05 0.56 6.02
CA MET A 16 9.24 -0.11 7.32
C MET A 16 10.20 0.64 8.23
N SER A 17 11.29 1.17 7.68
CA SER A 17 12.28 1.92 8.45
C SER A 17 11.73 3.20 9.10
N LEU A 18 10.71 3.82 8.50
CA LEU A 18 10.22 5.14 8.88
C LEU A 18 9.25 5.12 10.06
N ILE A 19 8.64 3.97 10.38
CA ILE A 19 7.72 3.84 11.52
C ILE A 19 8.38 2.90 12.52
N ALA A 20 8.77 3.43 13.68
CA ALA A 20 9.34 2.61 14.74
C ALA A 20 8.35 1.52 15.17
N GLY A 21 8.84 0.30 15.27
CA GLY A 21 8.03 -0.86 15.62
C GLY A 21 7.23 -1.46 14.46
N TRP A 22 7.30 -0.87 13.25
CA TRP A 22 6.58 -1.41 12.10
C TRP A 22 7.35 -2.57 11.44
N LYS A 23 7.07 -3.79 11.90
CA LYS A 23 7.72 -5.02 11.42
C LYS A 23 6.70 -5.97 10.79
N ASP A 24 6.28 -5.70 9.56
CA ASP A 24 5.38 -6.61 8.85
C ASP A 24 6.09 -7.39 7.76
N SER A 25 5.90 -8.71 7.76
CA SER A 25 6.32 -9.58 6.67
C SER A 25 5.43 -9.45 5.43
N ILE A 26 4.18 -9.00 5.58
CA ILE A 26 3.19 -8.87 4.51
C ILE A 26 3.40 -7.61 3.63
N LEU A 27 4.45 -6.83 3.90
CA LEU A 27 4.62 -5.47 3.38
C LEU A 27 5.07 -5.23 1.94
N PRO A 28 5.28 -6.20 1.03
CA PRO A 28 5.38 -5.89 -0.41
C PRO A 28 4.09 -5.28 -1.02
N ARG A 29 3.23 -4.65 -0.20
CA ARG A 29 2.06 -3.83 -0.50
C ARG A 29 2.33 -2.74 -1.56
N TYR A 30 3.53 -2.15 -1.61
CA TYR A 30 3.86 -1.13 -2.62
C TYR A 30 4.00 -1.67 -4.05
N ILE A 31 4.30 -2.97 -4.24
CA ILE A 31 4.30 -3.58 -5.58
C ILE A 31 2.95 -3.33 -6.26
N ARG A 32 1.85 -3.39 -5.52
CA ARG A 32 0.51 -3.12 -6.06
C ARG A 32 0.24 -1.66 -6.40
N LEU A 33 0.82 -0.73 -5.68
CA LEU A 33 0.72 0.69 -5.95
C LEU A 33 1.37 1.01 -7.31
N SER A 34 2.48 0.34 -7.60
CA SER A 34 3.10 0.37 -8.93
C SER A 34 2.29 -0.37 -9.98
N LEU A 35 1.69 -1.52 -9.66
CA LEU A 35 0.85 -2.26 -10.61
C LEU A 35 -0.44 -1.50 -11.00
N SER A 36 -1.08 -0.81 -10.06
CA SER A 36 -2.26 0.02 -10.31
C SER A 36 -1.92 1.25 -11.18
N LYS A 37 -0.76 1.88 -10.94
CA LYS A 37 -0.18 2.93 -11.80
C LYS A 37 -0.01 2.46 -13.24
N THR A 38 0.67 1.34 -13.43
CA THR A 38 0.90 0.76 -14.77
C THR A 38 -0.40 0.38 -15.46
N PHE A 39 -1.37 -0.15 -14.71
CA PHE A 39 -2.66 -0.52 -15.24
C PHE A 39 -3.46 0.68 -15.77
N TRP A 40 -3.50 1.77 -15.01
CA TRP A 40 -4.14 3.01 -15.44
C TRP A 40 -3.49 3.58 -16.71
N ALA A 41 -2.15 3.70 -16.70
CA ALA A 41 -1.41 4.26 -17.82
C ALA A 41 -1.60 3.43 -19.10
N PHE A 42 -1.57 2.10 -18.99
CA PHE A 42 -1.79 1.19 -20.11
C PHE A 42 -3.21 1.31 -20.68
N ALA A 43 -4.24 1.30 -19.81
CA ALA A 43 -5.63 1.43 -20.24
C ALA A 43 -5.90 2.79 -20.93
N ASN A 44 -5.36 3.88 -20.38
CA ASN A 44 -5.55 5.21 -20.94
C ASN A 44 -4.84 5.36 -22.29
N ASN A 45 -3.59 4.86 -22.41
CA ASN A 45 -2.85 4.88 -23.67
C ASN A 45 -3.55 4.04 -24.76
N LEU A 46 -4.07 2.86 -24.42
CA LEU A 46 -4.85 2.04 -25.37
C LEU A 46 -6.06 2.78 -25.93
N ILE A 47 -6.78 3.55 -25.10
CA ILE A 47 -7.95 4.31 -25.56
C ILE A 47 -7.56 5.47 -26.45
N ARG A 48 -6.47 6.17 -26.11
CA ARG A 48 -5.94 7.27 -26.93
C ARG A 48 -5.49 6.77 -28.30
N THR A 49 -4.73 5.68 -28.35
CA THR A 49 -4.28 5.07 -29.62
C THR A 49 -5.45 4.50 -30.42
N ARG A 50 -6.50 3.97 -29.77
CA ARG A 50 -7.71 3.51 -30.46
C ARG A 50 -8.50 4.65 -31.10
N LYS A 51 -8.71 5.76 -30.38
CA LYS A 51 -9.53 6.88 -30.86
C LYS A 51 -8.79 7.82 -31.81
N GLY A 52 -7.51 8.09 -31.54
CA GLY A 52 -6.70 9.04 -32.30
C GLY A 52 -5.70 8.42 -33.27
N GLY A 53 -5.36 7.13 -33.13
CA GLY A 53 -4.31 6.48 -33.92
C GLY A 53 -4.78 5.60 -35.08
N GLY A 54 -6.09 5.51 -35.35
CA GLY A 54 -6.62 4.70 -36.45
C GLY A 54 -6.57 3.17 -36.24
N TYR A 55 -5.98 2.68 -35.14
CA TYR A 55 -5.83 1.24 -34.83
C TYR A 55 -7.11 0.56 -34.33
N SER A 56 -8.29 1.13 -34.61
CA SER A 56 -9.56 0.58 -34.13
C SER A 56 -9.89 -0.80 -34.73
N GLN A 57 -9.29 -1.16 -35.87
CA GLN A 57 -9.48 -2.47 -36.51
C GLN A 57 -8.60 -3.57 -35.91
N TYR A 58 -7.46 -3.22 -35.31
CA TYR A 58 -6.50 -4.20 -34.74
C TYR A 58 -6.71 -4.41 -33.23
N ILE A 59 -7.09 -3.36 -32.52
CA ILE A 59 -7.45 -3.46 -31.11
C ILE A 59 -8.94 -3.81 -31.07
N GLY A 60 -9.29 -5.06 -30.77
CA GLY A 60 -10.69 -5.51 -30.62
C GLY A 60 -11.41 -4.84 -29.45
N CYS A 61 -12.40 -5.48 -28.82
CA CYS A 61 -12.93 -5.04 -27.52
C CYS A 61 -12.35 -5.93 -26.41
N PRO A 62 -11.07 -5.80 -25.99
CA PRO A 62 -10.40 -6.75 -25.11
C PRO A 62 -10.39 -6.23 -23.66
N PHE A 63 -11.16 -5.17 -23.36
CA PHE A 63 -11.12 -4.51 -22.07
C PHE A 63 -11.63 -5.41 -20.94
N SER A 64 -12.43 -6.42 -21.26
CA SER A 64 -12.92 -7.41 -20.29
C SER A 64 -11.79 -8.20 -19.63
N GLY A 65 -10.78 -8.64 -20.40
CA GLY A 65 -9.64 -9.40 -19.87
C GLY A 65 -8.71 -8.55 -19.01
N LEU A 66 -8.49 -7.30 -19.40
CA LEU A 66 -7.71 -6.33 -18.62
C LEU A 66 -8.44 -6.02 -17.28
N GLN A 67 -9.74 -5.80 -17.32
CA GLN A 67 -10.56 -5.53 -16.12
C GLN A 67 -10.65 -6.71 -15.17
N ALA A 68 -10.78 -7.95 -15.67
CA ALA A 68 -10.78 -9.13 -14.83
C ALA A 68 -9.48 -9.26 -14.01
N ARG A 69 -8.32 -9.02 -14.65
CA ARG A 69 -7.02 -9.00 -13.95
C ARG A 69 -6.97 -7.93 -12.86
N TYR A 70 -7.54 -6.75 -13.12
CA TYR A 70 -7.57 -5.67 -12.15
C TYR A 70 -8.49 -5.94 -10.96
N CYS A 71 -9.62 -6.61 -11.20
CA CYS A 71 -10.49 -7.10 -10.15
C CYS A 71 -9.71 -7.96 -9.14
N TRP A 72 -8.88 -8.89 -9.63
CA TRP A 72 -8.01 -9.71 -8.77
C TRP A 72 -7.01 -8.87 -7.97
N VAL A 73 -6.40 -7.85 -8.58
CA VAL A 73 -5.46 -6.95 -7.89
C VAL A 73 -6.15 -6.17 -6.78
N SER A 74 -7.37 -5.67 -7.02
CA SER A 74 -8.18 -4.99 -6.01
C SER A 74 -8.62 -5.93 -4.88
N ALA A 75 -9.06 -7.15 -5.20
CA ALA A 75 -9.43 -8.16 -4.20
C ALA A 75 -8.24 -8.55 -3.32
N PHE A 76 -7.07 -8.75 -3.94
CA PHE A 76 -5.84 -9.01 -3.21
C PHE A 76 -5.49 -7.86 -2.25
N TYR A 77 -5.79 -6.60 -2.62
CA TYR A 77 -5.61 -5.43 -1.76
C TYR A 77 -6.48 -5.48 -0.50
N GLY A 78 -7.75 -5.84 -0.64
CA GLY A 78 -8.64 -6.09 0.50
C GLY A 78 -8.04 -7.14 1.46
N LEU A 79 -7.57 -8.26 0.91
CA LEU A 79 -6.96 -9.33 1.71
C LEU A 79 -5.72 -8.87 2.50
N THR A 80 -4.84 -8.07 1.91
CA THR A 80 -3.64 -7.62 2.64
C THR A 80 -3.96 -6.56 3.69
N ILE A 81 -5.00 -5.72 3.51
CA ILE A 81 -5.46 -4.84 4.60
C ILE A 81 -5.97 -5.70 5.74
N TYR A 82 -6.77 -6.71 5.44
CA TYR A 82 -7.30 -7.63 6.44
C TYR A 82 -6.18 -8.37 7.18
N SER A 83 -5.20 -8.94 6.47
CA SER A 83 -4.05 -9.63 7.09
C SER A 83 -3.26 -8.69 7.99
N HIS A 84 -2.95 -7.48 7.53
CA HIS A 84 -2.21 -6.49 8.33
C HIS A 84 -2.97 -6.08 9.58
N PHE A 85 -4.29 -5.84 9.47
CA PHE A 85 -5.11 -5.59 10.65
C PHE A 85 -5.03 -6.77 11.64
N TYR A 86 -5.14 -8.00 11.14
CA TYR A 86 -5.12 -9.20 11.96
C TYR A 86 -3.76 -9.40 12.67
N ASP A 87 -2.64 -9.20 11.98
CA ASP A 87 -1.29 -9.39 12.53
C ASP A 87 -1.07 -8.47 13.76
N PHE A 88 -1.37 -7.18 13.63
CA PHE A 88 -1.24 -6.22 14.75
C PHE A 88 -2.30 -6.41 15.85
N TRP A 89 -3.52 -6.79 15.47
CA TRP A 89 -4.59 -7.00 16.44
C TRP A 89 -4.33 -8.26 17.27
N TYR A 90 -3.77 -9.30 16.65
CA TYR A 90 -3.47 -10.58 17.30
C TYR A 90 -2.18 -10.55 18.12
N GLY A 91 -1.14 -9.81 17.68
CA GLY A 91 0.13 -9.69 18.39
C GLY A 91 0.03 -9.00 19.76
N ARG A 92 -0.95 -8.09 19.93
CA ARG A 92 -1.32 -7.42 21.21
C ARG A 92 -0.18 -6.72 21.96
N LEU A 93 0.95 -6.45 21.31
CA LEU A 93 2.02 -5.64 21.90
C LEU A 93 1.58 -4.17 22.04
N GLU A 94 2.08 -3.47 23.05
CA GLU A 94 1.72 -2.06 23.30
C GLU A 94 2.07 -1.15 22.11
N VAL A 95 3.20 -1.45 21.47
CA VAL A 95 3.66 -0.75 20.26
C VAL A 95 2.73 -1.02 19.08
N GLU A 96 2.35 -2.28 18.87
CA GLU A 96 1.47 -2.72 17.78
C GLU A 96 0.05 -2.13 17.90
N SER A 97 -0.50 -2.11 19.11
CA SER A 97 -1.79 -1.49 19.41
C SER A 97 -1.76 0.03 19.17
N SER A 98 -0.66 0.69 19.54
CA SER A 98 -0.48 2.14 19.31
C SER A 98 -0.38 2.47 17.82
N ILE A 99 0.29 1.64 17.03
CA ILE A 99 0.38 1.76 15.56
C ILE A 99 -1.01 1.63 14.94
N LEU A 100 -1.82 0.65 15.34
CA LEU A 100 -3.21 0.50 14.86
C LEU A 100 -4.07 1.72 15.19
N ARG A 101 -4.00 2.21 16.44
CA ARG A 101 -4.74 3.40 16.85
C ARG A 101 -4.32 4.61 16.02
N TYR A 102 -3.02 4.81 15.81
CA TYR A 102 -2.51 5.94 15.04
C TYR A 102 -2.90 5.89 13.55
N LEU A 103 -2.68 4.76 12.88
CA LEU A 103 -2.81 4.63 11.42
C LEU A 103 -4.21 4.26 10.93
N MET A 104 -5.05 3.62 11.77
CA MET A 104 -6.35 3.10 11.34
C MET A 104 -7.55 3.71 12.08
N PHE A 105 -7.45 4.01 13.38
CA PHE A 105 -8.63 4.35 14.20
C PHE A 105 -8.72 5.80 14.69
N GLU A 106 -7.61 6.46 14.95
CA GLU A 106 -7.58 7.83 15.51
C GLU A 106 -7.04 8.83 14.48
N SER A 107 -5.77 9.21 14.57
CA SER A 107 -5.18 10.35 13.85
C SER A 107 -5.31 10.27 12.33
N TYR A 108 -5.03 9.11 11.73
CA TYR A 108 -5.08 8.92 10.27
C TYR A 108 -6.29 8.11 9.80
N SER A 109 -7.33 7.96 10.65
CA SER A 109 -8.52 7.14 10.35
C SER A 109 -9.25 7.57 9.07
N VAL A 110 -9.47 8.88 8.90
CA VAL A 110 -10.15 9.42 7.71
C VAL A 110 -9.36 9.12 6.44
N ILE A 111 -8.04 9.31 6.47
CA ILE A 111 -7.14 9.04 5.34
C ILE A 111 -7.09 7.52 5.07
N PHE A 112 -7.11 6.70 6.11
CA PHE A 112 -7.19 5.26 6.02
C PHE A 112 -8.46 4.81 5.29
N TRP A 113 -9.64 5.20 5.77
CA TRP A 113 -10.91 4.78 5.18
C TRP A 113 -11.10 5.30 3.76
N THR A 114 -10.66 6.53 3.50
CA THR A 114 -10.68 7.11 2.14
C THR A 114 -9.76 6.29 1.22
N ASN A 115 -8.56 5.92 1.67
CA ASN A 115 -7.69 5.03 0.91
C ASN A 115 -8.35 3.67 0.64
N VAL A 116 -8.96 3.03 1.65
CA VAL A 116 -9.67 1.75 1.45
C VAL A 116 -10.79 1.90 0.42
N LEU A 117 -11.56 2.98 0.48
CA LEU A 117 -12.63 3.26 -0.47
C LEU A 117 -12.11 3.36 -1.92
N PHE A 118 -11.08 4.16 -2.14
CA PHE A 118 -10.51 4.42 -3.47
C PHE A 118 -9.64 3.29 -4.02
N SER A 119 -9.00 2.49 -3.16
CA SER A 119 -8.11 1.40 -3.55
C SER A 119 -8.81 0.04 -3.65
N PHE A 120 -9.88 -0.17 -2.89
CA PHE A 120 -10.62 -1.43 -2.85
C PHE A 120 -12.04 -1.28 -3.39
N PHE A 121 -12.92 -0.59 -2.65
CA PHE A 121 -14.36 -0.65 -2.89
C PHE A 121 -14.76 -0.06 -4.25
N ILE A 122 -14.24 1.11 -4.62
CA ILE A 122 -14.56 1.77 -5.90
C ILE A 122 -14.02 0.95 -7.08
N PRO A 123 -12.72 0.60 -7.15
CA PRO A 123 -12.19 -0.29 -8.19
C PRO A 123 -12.96 -1.61 -8.29
N PHE A 124 -13.24 -2.25 -7.16
CA PHE A 124 -13.89 -3.55 -7.12
C PHE A 124 -15.33 -3.45 -7.64
N ALA A 125 -16.12 -2.49 -7.16
CA ALA A 125 -17.50 -2.28 -7.60
C ALA A 125 -17.58 -1.98 -9.10
N LEU A 126 -16.70 -1.09 -9.61
CA LEU A 126 -16.66 -0.74 -11.03
C LEU A 126 -16.31 -1.95 -11.92
N MET A 127 -15.43 -2.85 -11.46
CA MET A 127 -15.00 -4.01 -12.24
C MET A 127 -15.98 -5.18 -12.14
N VAL A 128 -16.68 -5.35 -11.02
CA VAL A 128 -17.68 -6.42 -10.86
C VAL A 128 -18.90 -6.16 -11.74
N TRP A 129 -19.28 -4.90 -11.93
CA TRP A 129 -20.49 -4.51 -12.66
C TRP A 129 -20.39 -4.76 -14.19
N ASN A 130 -21.22 -5.68 -14.71
CA ASN A 130 -21.15 -6.17 -16.09
C ASN A 130 -21.28 -5.09 -17.21
N PRO A 131 -22.17 -4.08 -17.13
CA PRO A 131 -22.26 -3.08 -18.20
C PRO A 131 -21.07 -2.11 -18.21
N ILE A 132 -20.46 -1.82 -17.05
CA ILE A 132 -19.19 -1.06 -17.00
C ILE A 132 -18.07 -1.93 -17.61
N ARG A 133 -18.13 -3.25 -17.38
CA ARG A 133 -17.16 -4.21 -17.92
C ARG A 133 -17.05 -4.24 -19.44
N LYS A 134 -18.13 -3.91 -20.14
CA LYS A 134 -18.18 -3.83 -21.61
C LYS A 134 -17.79 -2.45 -22.16
N THR A 135 -17.62 -1.46 -21.29
CA THR A 135 -17.36 -0.07 -21.68
C THR A 135 -15.85 0.20 -21.75
N ALA A 136 -15.41 0.95 -22.76
CA ALA A 136 -14.00 1.33 -22.91
C ALA A 136 -13.47 2.20 -21.76
N TRP A 137 -14.34 2.96 -21.10
CA TRP A 137 -13.98 3.91 -20.03
C TRP A 137 -13.91 3.30 -18.62
N GLY A 138 -14.45 2.09 -18.41
CA GLY A 138 -14.42 1.40 -17.11
C GLY A 138 -13.01 1.22 -16.54
N PRO A 139 -12.07 0.61 -17.27
CA PRO A 139 -10.72 0.35 -16.76
C PRO A 139 -9.91 1.61 -16.40
N PRO A 140 -9.92 2.71 -17.19
CA PRO A 140 -9.26 3.96 -16.81
C PRO A 140 -9.85 4.61 -15.55
N LEU A 141 -11.17 4.57 -15.37
CA LEU A 141 -11.79 5.15 -14.16
C LEU A 141 -11.40 4.37 -12.90
N ALA A 142 -11.40 3.04 -12.99
CA ALA A 142 -10.95 2.19 -11.90
C ALA A 142 -9.45 2.40 -11.60
N GLY A 143 -8.62 2.47 -12.63
CA GLY A 143 -7.20 2.82 -12.48
C GLY A 143 -6.97 4.18 -11.81
N LEU A 144 -7.76 5.20 -12.19
CA LEU A 144 -7.64 6.54 -11.63
C LEU A 144 -8.06 6.57 -10.15
N SER A 145 -9.13 5.86 -9.81
CA SER A 145 -9.56 5.75 -8.41
C SER A 145 -8.47 5.12 -7.53
N ALA A 146 -7.82 4.05 -7.99
CA ALA A 146 -6.73 3.44 -7.22
C ALA A 146 -5.45 4.26 -7.23
N LEU A 147 -5.21 5.11 -8.23
CA LEU A 147 -4.11 6.10 -8.17
C LEU A 147 -4.31 7.06 -7.01
N ILE A 148 -5.53 7.58 -6.86
CA ILE A 148 -5.89 8.46 -5.73
C ILE A 148 -5.73 7.71 -4.41
N GLY A 149 -6.25 6.49 -4.32
CA GLY A 149 -6.09 5.65 -3.13
C GLY A 149 -4.62 5.34 -2.80
N GLY A 150 -3.80 5.10 -3.82
CA GLY A 150 -2.37 4.91 -3.70
C GLY A 150 -1.63 6.16 -3.21
N PHE A 151 -2.02 7.34 -3.69
CA PHE A 151 -1.47 8.61 -3.21
C PHE A 151 -1.82 8.84 -1.74
N LEU A 152 -3.07 8.58 -1.34
CA LEU A 152 -3.49 8.65 0.06
C LEU A 152 -2.74 7.65 0.95
N PHE A 153 -2.43 6.46 0.43
CA PHE A 153 -1.56 5.51 1.13
C PHE A 153 -0.17 6.08 1.37
N SER A 154 0.45 6.69 0.36
CA SER A 154 1.76 7.33 0.51
C SER A 154 1.72 8.48 1.52
N ILE A 155 0.69 9.32 1.51
CA ILE A 155 0.51 10.36 2.55
C ILE A 155 0.44 9.73 3.93
N ARG A 156 -0.38 8.69 4.11
CA ARG A 156 -0.55 8.03 5.41
C ARG A 156 0.76 7.48 5.96
N ILE A 157 1.58 6.87 5.10
CA ILE A 157 2.86 6.31 5.52
C ILE A 157 3.89 7.42 5.74
N PHE A 158 4.21 8.22 4.72
CA PHE A 158 5.29 9.20 4.85
C PHE A 158 4.96 10.32 5.83
N VAL A 159 3.79 10.96 5.70
CA VAL A 159 3.41 12.07 6.60
C VAL A 159 3.13 11.55 8.01
N GLY A 160 2.53 10.36 8.13
CA GLY A 160 2.34 9.71 9.43
C GLY A 160 3.66 9.40 10.13
N SER A 161 4.65 8.89 9.42
CA SER A 161 5.99 8.65 9.97
C SER A 161 6.66 9.90 10.50
N PHE A 162 6.62 11.00 9.75
CA PHE A 162 7.25 12.26 10.16
C PHE A 162 6.47 13.00 11.26
N ASN A 163 5.17 12.77 11.37
CA ASN A 163 4.32 13.37 12.40
C ASN A 163 4.32 12.57 13.72
N ALA A 164 4.78 11.32 13.73
CA ALA A 164 4.86 10.49 14.93
C ALA A 164 5.88 10.98 15.98
N GLY A 165 6.61 12.07 15.71
CA GLY A 165 7.51 12.71 16.66
C GLY A 165 8.92 12.13 16.66
N ASP A 166 9.80 12.81 17.37
CA ASP A 166 11.25 12.59 17.30
C ASP A 166 11.65 11.29 18.03
N LEU A 167 11.63 10.17 17.30
CA LEU A 167 12.16 8.88 17.77
C LEU A 167 13.62 9.00 18.25
N TYR A 168 14.34 10.01 17.78
CA TYR A 168 15.71 10.28 18.18
C TYR A 168 15.82 11.10 19.47
N ALA A 169 14.78 11.82 19.90
CA ALA A 169 14.81 12.56 21.17
C ALA A 169 14.97 11.61 22.38
N LEU A 170 14.43 10.38 22.31
CA LEU A 170 14.65 9.36 23.32
C LEU A 170 16.10 8.85 23.30
N ALA A 171 16.67 8.66 22.10
CA ALA A 171 18.04 8.20 21.88
C ALA A 171 19.12 9.25 22.24
N TYR A 172 18.77 10.54 22.20
CA TYR A 172 19.67 11.65 22.54
C TYR A 172 19.47 12.19 23.97
N SER A 173 18.46 11.73 24.71
CA SER A 173 18.17 12.21 26.07
C SER A 173 19.29 11.90 27.09
N LYS A 174 20.04 10.81 26.88
CA LYS A 174 21.29 10.49 27.58
C LYS A 174 22.21 9.67 26.68
N VAL A 175 23.47 10.08 26.58
CA VAL A 175 24.54 9.22 26.04
C VAL A 175 24.67 8.03 27.00
N PRO A 176 24.42 6.78 26.56
CA PRO A 176 24.59 5.63 27.44
C PRO A 176 26.07 5.52 27.84
N PRO A 177 26.39 5.29 29.12
CA PRO A 177 27.77 5.09 29.53
C PRO A 177 28.36 3.87 28.81
N PRO A 178 29.66 3.88 28.50
CA PRO A 178 30.32 2.75 27.84
C PRO A 178 30.13 1.48 28.68
N VAL A 179 29.44 0.49 28.10
CA VAL A 179 29.24 -0.82 28.72
C VAL A 179 30.44 -1.69 28.35
N SER A 180 31.21 -2.13 29.35
CA SER A 180 32.27 -3.11 29.13
C SER A 180 31.63 -4.48 28.84
N PRO A 181 32.24 -5.35 28.01
CA PRO A 181 31.67 -6.66 27.64
C PRO A 181 31.48 -7.66 28.80
N ILE A 182 31.79 -7.28 30.05
CA ILE A 182 31.97 -8.18 31.18
C ILE A 182 30.78 -8.11 32.17
N SER A 183 29.88 -7.13 32.05
CA SER A 183 28.83 -6.89 33.06
C SER A 183 27.62 -7.85 33.00
N GLY A 184 27.72 -8.99 32.30
CA GLY A 184 26.65 -9.98 32.17
C GLY A 184 26.87 -11.31 32.90
N MET A 185 27.99 -11.48 33.64
CA MET A 185 28.44 -12.79 34.13
C MET A 185 28.41 -12.98 35.65
N SER A 186 27.78 -12.10 36.43
CA SER A 186 27.83 -12.16 37.91
C SER A 186 26.51 -12.46 38.62
N SER A 187 25.51 -13.06 37.97
CA SER A 187 24.23 -13.42 38.63
C SER A 187 23.84 -14.90 38.50
N TRP A 188 24.82 -15.81 38.33
CA TRP A 188 24.59 -17.25 38.25
C TRP A 188 25.46 -18.10 39.22
N PHE A 189 25.84 -17.53 40.37
CA PHE A 189 26.32 -18.29 41.53
C PHE A 189 25.74 -17.72 42.82
#